data_AF-A0A968JQJ0-F1
#
_entry.id   AF-A0A968JQJ0-F1
#
_cell.length_a   1.000
_cell.length_b   1.000
_cell.length_c   1.000
_cell.angle_alpha   90.00
_cell.angle_beta   90.00
_cell.angle_gamma   90.00
#
_symmetry.space_group_name_H-M   'P 1'
#
loop_
_entity.id
_entity.type
_entity.pdbx_description
1 polymer ?
#
loop_
_entity_poly.entity_id
_entity_poly.type
_entity_poly.pdbx_seq_one_letter_code
_entity_poly.pdbx_strand_id
1 'polypeptide(L)' 'MFYPPEVKQKDWLQYYARFFDTVELNNTFYQMPRISSVKGWYDRTPEHFRFTVKGNREITTHEKN' A
#
# COMPACT_ATOMS: atom_id res chain seq x y z
N MET A 1 -1.61 -8.86 18.27
CA MET A 1 -1.92 -7.68 17.44
C MET A 1 -0.59 -7.05 17.02
N PHE A 2 -0.37 -6.79 15.73
CA PHE A 2 0.94 -6.33 15.22
C PHE A 2 1.20 -4.83 15.46
N TYR A 3 0.15 -4.00 15.39
CA TYR A 3 0.23 -2.57 15.66
C TYR A 3 -0.02 -2.30 17.14
N PRO A 4 0.88 -1.60 17.85
CA PRO A 4 0.62 -1.11 19.19
C PRO A 4 -0.58 -0.16 19.23
N PRO A 5 -1.37 -0.15 20.31
CA PRO A 5 -2.59 0.66 20.40
C PRO A 5 -2.34 2.18 20.32
N GLU A 6 -1.11 2.63 20.59
CA GLU A 6 -0.70 4.04 20.51
C GLU A 6 -0.46 4.50 19.06
N VAL A 7 -0.27 3.56 18.13
CA VAL A 7 0.01 3.88 16.72
C VAL A 7 -1.30 4.18 15.99
N LYS A 8 -1.48 5.46 15.65
CA LYS A 8 -2.63 5.92 14.85
C LYS A 8 -2.65 5.23 13.49
N GLN A 9 -3.84 4.92 12.99
CA GLN A 9 -4.01 4.23 11.71
C GLN A 9 -3.32 4.91 10.53
N LYS A 10 -3.29 6.25 10.50
CA LYS A 10 -2.59 7.04 9.47
C LYS A 10 -1.07 6.80 9.42
N ASP A 11 -0.50 6.30 10.51
CA ASP A 11 0.94 6.07 10.71
C ASP A 11 1.29 4.58 10.58
N TRP A 12 0.31 3.71 10.33
CA TRP A 12 0.53 2.25 10.23
C TRP A 12 1.52 1.87 9.15
N LEU A 13 1.48 2.52 7.97
CA LEU A 13 2.43 2.23 6.90
C LEU A 13 3.87 2.54 7.33
N GLN A 14 4.08 3.67 8.00
CA GLN A 14 5.40 4.07 8.50
C GLN A 14 5.89 3.12 9.60
N TYR A 15 4.99 2.65 10.47
CA TYR A 15 5.33 1.64 11.47
C TYR A 15 5.68 0.30 10.81
N TYR A 16 4.85 -0.16 9.87
CA TYR A 16 5.04 -1.40 9.13
C TYR A 16 6.40 -1.45 8.42
N ALA A 17 6.78 -0.36 7.76
CA ALA A 17 8.04 -0.23 7.04
C ALA A 17 9.30 -0.24 7.93
N ARG A 18 9.17 -0.36 9.26
CA ARG A 18 10.29 -0.62 10.18
C ARG A 18 10.64 -2.10 10.31
N PHE A 19 9.73 -2.99 9.91
CA PHE A 19 9.86 -4.44 10.11
C PHE A 19 9.92 -5.23 8.80
N PHE A 20 9.40 -4.65 7.72
CA PHE A 20 9.34 -5.28 6.40
C PHE A 20 9.79 -4.30 5.33
N ASP A 21 10.38 -4.83 4.26
CA ASP A 21 10.91 -4.03 3.15
C ASP A 21 9.91 -3.88 2.00
N THR A 22 8.77 -4.57 2.04
CA THR A 22 7.78 -4.53 0.96
C THR A 22 6.35 -4.76 1.43
N VAL A 23 5.37 -4.27 0.66
CA VAL A 23 3.95 -4.56 0.84
C VAL A 23 3.23 -4.70 -0.50
N GLU A 24 2.27 -5.63 -0.57
CA GLU A 24 1.37 -5.78 -1.71
C GLU A 24 0.07 -4.99 -1.52
N LEU A 25 -0.25 -4.13 -2.48
CA LEU A 25 -1.46 -3.32 -2.49
C LEU A 25 -2.57 -4.01 -3.29
N ASN A 26 -3.50 -4.66 -2.58
CA ASN A 26 -4.64 -5.32 -3.21
C ASN A 26 -5.77 -4.37 -3.63
N ASN A 27 -5.91 -3.21 -2.98
CA ASN A 27 -6.96 -2.24 -3.34
C ASN A 27 -6.82 -1.70 -4.77
N THR A 28 -5.58 -1.68 -5.30
CA THR A 28 -5.27 -1.24 -6.67
C THR A 28 -5.94 -2.09 -7.76
N PHE A 29 -6.30 -3.35 -7.43
CA PHE A 29 -7.09 -4.22 -8.30
C PHE A 29 -8.49 -3.65 -8.59
N TYR A 30 -9.11 -3.01 -7.59
CA TYR A 30 -10.48 -2.49 -7.69
C TYR A 30 -10.54 -1.01 -8.06
N GLN A 31 -9.55 -0.23 -7.61
CA GLN A 31 -9.52 1.21 -7.80
C GLN A 31 -8.11 1.70 -8.10
N MET A 32 -7.97 2.50 -9.17
CA MET A 32 -6.73 3.21 -9.45
C MET A 32 -6.43 4.23 -8.34
N PRO A 33 -5.22 4.22 -7.75
CA PRO A 33 -4.86 5.15 -6.70
C PRO A 33 -4.69 6.56 -7.28
N ARG A 34 -5.00 7.57 -6.46
CA ARG A 34 -4.66 8.96 -6.81
C ARG A 34 -3.14 9.13 -6.72
N ILE A 35 -2.58 9.97 -7.59
CA ILE A 35 -1.15 10.32 -7.57
C ILE A 35 -0.72 10.82 -6.18
N SER A 36 -1.56 11.63 -5.53
CA SER A 36 -1.30 12.13 -4.17
C SER A 36 -1.22 11.03 -3.13
N SER A 37 -2.02 9.97 -3.26
CA SER A 37 -1.94 8.79 -2.39
C SER A 37 -0.63 8.04 -2.58
N VAL A 38 -0.24 7.79 -3.83
CA VAL A 38 1.03 7.12 -4.15
C VAL A 38 2.22 7.91 -3.63
N LYS A 39 2.24 9.23 -3.88
CA LYS A 39 3.28 10.13 -3.35
C LYS A 39 3.31 10.08 -1.83
N GLY A 40 2.14 10.13 -1.19
CA GLY A 40 2.05 10.05 0.25
C GLY A 40 2.57 8.72 0.83
N TRP A 41 2.44 7.60 0.11
CA TRP A 41 3.02 6.33 0.55
C TRP A 41 4.55 6.36 0.42
N TYR A 42 5.06 6.79 -0.72
CA TYR A 42 6.48 6.95 -0.98
C TYR A 42 7.17 7.83 0.07
N ASP A 43 6.60 8.99 0.38
CA ASP A 43 7.16 9.93 1.36
C ASP A 43 7.19 9.37 2.81
N ARG A 44 6.37 8.33 3.09
CA ARG A 44 6.22 7.73 4.44
C ARG A 44 7.01 6.44 4.62
N THR A 45 7.68 5.95 3.58
CA THR A 45 8.47 4.72 3.62
C THR A 45 9.95 4.99 3.32
N PRO A 46 10.89 4.16 3.81
CA PRO A 46 12.29 4.26 3.44
C PRO A 46 12.51 4.14 1.92
N GLU A 47 13.62 4.69 1.42
CA GLU A 47 13.96 4.68 -0.01
C GLU A 47 14.04 3.27 -0.63
N HIS A 48 14.48 2.28 0.16
CA HIS A 48 14.58 0.90 -0.28
C HIS A 48 13.24 0.14 -0.26
N PHE A 49 12.21 0.69 0.38
CA PHE A 49 10.93 0.01 0.55
C PHE A 49 10.24 -0.15 -0.81
N ARG A 50 9.71 -1.33 -1.07
CA ARG A 50 9.06 -1.68 -2.33
C ARG A 50 7.57 -1.85 -2.18
N PHE A 51 6.83 -1.46 -3.21
CA PHE A 51 5.41 -1.71 -3.31
C PHE A 51 5.18 -2.65 -4.48
N THR A 52 4.49 -3.76 -4.23
CA THR A 52 3.89 -4.54 -5.31
C THR A 52 2.42 -4.14 -5.42
N VAL A 53 1.92 -4.07 -6.64
CA VAL A 53 0.52 -3.73 -6.91
C VAL A 53 -0.14 -4.88 -7.62
N LYS A 54 -1.37 -5.21 -7.20
CA LYS A 54 -2.20 -6.11 -7.98
C LYS A 54 -2.76 -5.34 -9.16
N GLY A 55 -2.42 -5.76 -10.38
CA GLY A 55 -2.83 -5.07 -11.60
C GLY A 55 -4.33 -4.79 -11.62
N ASN A 56 -4.72 -3.59 -12.04
CA ASN A 56 -6.13 -3.21 -12.03
C ASN A 56 -6.97 -4.19 -12.87
N ARG A 57 -8.18 -4.52 -12.41
CA ARG A 57 -9.07 -5.46 -13.11
C ARG A 57 -9.42 -5.02 -14.53
N GLU A 58 -9.52 -3.71 -14.78
CA GLU A 58 -9.81 -3.15 -16.09
C GLU A 58 -8.64 -3.39 -17.07
N ILE A 59 -7.41 -3.44 -16.54
CA ILE A 59 -6.20 -3.71 -17.32
C ILE A 59 -6.01 -5.22 -17.52
N THR A 60 -6.34 -6.03 -16.51
CA THR A 60 -6.07 -7.47 -16.49
C THR A 60 -7.20 -8.33 -17.08
N THR A 61 -8.30 -7.72 -17.54
CA THR A 61 -9.50 -8.41 -18.08
C THR A 61 -10.11 -9.44 -17.09
N HIS A 62 -9.81 -9.30 -15.80
CA HIS A 62 -10.39 -10.13 -14.75
C HIS A 62 -11.69 -9.49 -14.26
N GLU A 63 -12.79 -9.76 -14.95
CA GLU A 63 -14.13 -9.44 -14.48
C GLU A 63 -14.58 -10.48 -13.44
N LYS A 64 -14.98 -10.01 -12.25
CA LYS A 64 -15.74 -10.85 -11.32
C LYS A 64 -17.14 -10.99 -11.91
N ASN A 65 -17.42 -12.13 -12.54
CA ASN A 65 -18.79 -12.58 -12.80
C ASN A 65 -19.56 -12.71 -11.48
#